data_AF-A0A7W0A468-F1
#
_entry.id   AF-A0A7W0A468-F1
#
_cell.length_a   1.000
_cell.length_b   1.000
_cell.length_c   1.000
_cell.angle_alpha   90.00
_cell.angle_beta   90.00
_cell.angle_gamma   90.00
#
_symmetry.space_group_name_H-M   'P 1'
#
loop_
_entity.id
_entity.type
_entity.pdbx_description
1 polymer ?
#
loop_
_entity_poly.entity_id
_entity_poly.type
_entity_poly.pdbx_seq_one_letter_code
_entity_poly.pdbx_strand_id
1 'polypeptide(L)'
;MTSARSNRRHAQINRRALIQGSAATAGSFALIGRDAVAARQEATPVMSQSVGDFDLMEVTIADLRTGLDNGDFTIRELVQASLDQIAALDAEGPTLTAVIETNPAALDIADALDAELAEGNSRGPMHGIPILLKDNIATADGMENTAGSLALGGALPIRDAFVSELLIEAGAVIVGKANLSEWANIRSPRSTSGWSGRGGQVRNPHQTDRTPSGSSAGSAVAVAAGYVPVALGTETDGSIVSPANANGVVGIKPTVGLTSRMGVIPISHHQDTVGPLARTVADAAAVLTVIAVADPADPAVSSQENGNGATPVASPAASPVASGSQPSYPARPEGLGAIDYTAADILDADGLRGARIGVWRETTGYHPHTDEVFEEALAALAEAGAELVDPVVMPSFEEISTSPDELFVLLWELNPGIAAYIEEYVDPEFPIRTLADVVAFNEAHPEEELLWFGQEFLIQSVEMSDLDDPEYAATVARTQRWGRETGIDAVLAEYGIDAIVSPTGQPAYKIDLITGDNWKGASSSASAIAGYPIVSVPAGSRFGLPMNLSFIGGAFSEPTLIRLAYAFEQATNARLAPALLEPMVIPPIT
;
A
#
# COMPACT_ATOMS: atom_id res chain seq x y z
N MET A 1 -25.48 63.00 -3.93
CA MET A 1 -25.46 62.23 -2.68
C MET A 1 -26.43 61.07 -2.87
N THR A 2 -25.92 59.95 -3.35
CA THR A 2 -26.69 58.84 -3.92
C THR A 2 -26.36 57.57 -3.16
N SER A 3 -27.39 56.93 -2.62
CA SER A 3 -27.33 55.59 -2.03
C SER A 3 -27.42 54.53 -3.13
N ALA A 4 -26.65 53.46 -3.04
CA ALA A 4 -26.97 52.21 -3.74
C ALA A 4 -26.40 51.00 -3.00
N ARG A 5 -27.31 50.11 -2.59
CA ARG A 5 -27.03 48.71 -2.22
C ARG A 5 -26.62 47.94 -3.48
N SER A 6 -25.64 47.04 -3.35
CA SER A 6 -25.25 46.11 -4.41
C SER A 6 -25.29 44.67 -3.87
N ASN A 7 -26.28 43.91 -4.37
CA ASN A 7 -26.42 42.47 -4.24
C ASN A 7 -25.31 41.74 -5.03
N ARG A 8 -24.60 40.79 -4.40
CA ARG A 8 -23.82 39.77 -5.11
C ARG A 8 -24.70 38.55 -5.35
N ARG A 9 -24.90 38.19 -6.62
CA ARG A 9 -25.62 36.98 -7.05
C ARG A 9 -24.68 35.78 -6.98
N HIS A 10 -25.17 34.72 -6.35
CA HIS A 10 -24.68 33.35 -6.50
C HIS A 10 -25.14 32.80 -7.86
N ALA A 11 -24.28 32.07 -8.56
CA ALA A 11 -24.63 31.31 -9.76
C ALA A 11 -24.47 29.82 -9.45
N GLN A 12 -25.58 29.16 -9.11
CA GLN A 12 -25.74 27.71 -9.21
C GLN A 12 -26.05 27.37 -10.68
N ILE A 13 -25.37 26.36 -11.24
CA ILE A 13 -25.73 25.79 -12.55
C ILE A 13 -26.24 24.36 -12.32
N ASN A 14 -27.55 24.20 -12.46
CA ASN A 14 -28.27 22.92 -12.44
C ASN A 14 -27.98 22.13 -13.73
N ARG A 15 -27.49 20.89 -13.59
CA ARG A 15 -27.44 19.88 -14.66
C ARG A 15 -28.77 19.15 -14.75
N ARG A 16 -29.61 19.45 -15.74
CA ARG A 16 -30.62 18.55 -16.31
C ARG A 16 -31.32 19.21 -17.51
N ALA A 17 -31.03 18.73 -18.72
CA ALA A 17 -32.00 18.53 -19.80
C ALA A 17 -31.27 18.18 -21.11
N LEU A 18 -31.47 16.96 -21.63
CA LEU A 18 -31.95 16.77 -23.02
C LEU A 18 -32.35 15.31 -23.27
N ILE A 19 -33.65 15.06 -23.50
CA ILE A 19 -34.17 13.89 -24.21
C ILE A 19 -35.23 14.39 -25.21
N GLN A 20 -35.34 13.68 -26.33
CA GLN A 20 -36.27 13.76 -27.48
C GLN A 20 -35.74 14.59 -28.64
N GLY A 21 -35.59 14.10 -29.88
CA GLY A 21 -35.94 12.83 -30.51
C GLY A 21 -36.20 13.08 -32.00
N SER A 22 -35.80 12.16 -32.90
CA SER A 22 -36.54 11.71 -34.11
C SER A 22 -35.66 11.31 -35.31
N ALA A 23 -36.05 10.14 -35.83
CA ALA A 23 -36.11 9.72 -37.24
C ALA A 23 -34.91 8.99 -37.88
N ALA A 24 -35.21 7.73 -38.20
CA ALA A 24 -34.44 6.75 -38.92
C ALA A 24 -34.05 7.15 -40.34
N THR A 25 -32.90 6.64 -40.79
CA THR A 25 -32.67 6.32 -42.21
C THR A 25 -31.99 4.96 -42.26
N ALA A 26 -32.70 3.98 -42.82
CA ALA A 26 -32.18 2.64 -43.06
C ALA A 26 -31.21 2.70 -44.25
N GLY A 27 -29.94 2.41 -43.99
CA GLY A 27 -28.89 2.25 -45.00
C GLY A 27 -28.20 0.91 -44.79
N SER A 28 -28.48 -0.05 -45.65
CA SER A 28 -27.82 -1.35 -45.69
C SER A 28 -26.32 -1.18 -45.92
N PHE A 29 -25.50 -1.42 -44.90
CA PHE A 29 -24.08 -1.69 -45.09
C PHE A 29 -23.84 -3.19 -45.06
N ALA A 30 -23.31 -3.68 -46.17
CA ALA A 30 -22.93 -5.07 -46.36
C ALA A 30 -21.90 -5.51 -45.32
N LEU A 31 -22.11 -6.70 -44.76
CA LEU A 31 -21.14 -7.45 -43.96
C LEU A 31 -19.89 -7.70 -44.81
N ILE A 32 -18.86 -6.88 -44.63
CA ILE A 32 -17.49 -7.23 -45.01
C ILE A 32 -16.86 -7.82 -43.75
N GLY A 33 -16.76 -9.15 -43.73
CA GLY A 33 -15.92 -9.85 -42.77
C GLY A 33 -14.50 -9.28 -42.86
N ARG A 34 -14.05 -8.68 -41.78
CA ARG A 34 -12.65 -8.37 -41.56
C ARG A 34 -12.27 -9.09 -40.28
N ASP A 35 -11.62 -10.24 -40.46
CA ASP A 35 -10.64 -10.73 -39.50
C ASP A 35 -9.60 -9.62 -39.34
N ALA A 36 -9.86 -8.67 -38.43
CA ALA A 36 -8.83 -7.80 -37.93
C ALA A 36 -7.93 -8.68 -37.06
N VAL A 37 -6.92 -9.26 -37.69
CA VAL A 37 -5.73 -9.73 -36.98
C VAL A 37 -5.17 -8.50 -36.30
N ALA A 38 -5.59 -8.26 -35.05
CA ALA A 38 -4.87 -7.38 -34.15
C ALA A 38 -3.44 -7.90 -34.15
N ALA A 39 -2.50 -7.08 -34.65
CA ALA A 39 -1.10 -7.37 -34.53
C ALA A 39 -0.82 -7.50 -33.03
N ARG A 40 -0.73 -8.75 -32.55
CA ARG A 40 -0.22 -9.05 -31.21
C ARG A 40 1.19 -8.49 -31.21
N GLN A 41 1.41 -7.45 -30.42
CA GLN A 41 2.77 -7.03 -30.10
C GLN A 41 3.44 -8.27 -29.50
N GLU A 42 4.53 -8.74 -30.12
CA GLU A 42 5.30 -9.86 -29.58
C GLU A 42 5.87 -9.38 -28.23
N ALA A 43 5.23 -9.80 -27.14
CA ALA A 43 5.76 -9.61 -25.80
C ALA A 43 7.06 -10.41 -25.72
N THR A 44 8.17 -9.73 -25.42
CA THR A 44 9.39 -10.44 -25.04
C THR A 44 9.19 -10.83 -23.57
N PRO A 45 9.21 -12.14 -23.21
CA PRO A 45 9.07 -12.52 -21.82
C PRO A 45 10.17 -11.86 -20.99
N VAL A 46 9.81 -11.38 -19.79
CA VAL A 46 10.79 -10.91 -18.81
C VAL A 46 11.77 -12.04 -18.54
N MET A 47 13.07 -11.72 -18.55
CA MET A 47 14.07 -12.64 -18.02
C MET A 47 13.77 -12.84 -16.54
N SER A 48 13.24 -14.01 -16.19
CA SER A 48 13.02 -14.41 -14.81
C SER A 48 14.17 -15.30 -14.38
N GLN A 49 14.77 -15.00 -13.22
CA GLN A 49 15.62 -15.96 -12.54
C GLN A 49 14.78 -17.13 -11.99
N SER A 50 15.43 -18.27 -11.84
CA SER A 50 14.84 -19.46 -11.22
C SER A 50 15.71 -19.94 -10.08
N VAL A 51 15.09 -20.58 -9.09
CA VAL A 51 15.78 -21.30 -8.02
C VAL A 51 15.30 -22.75 -8.04
N GLY A 52 16.21 -23.69 -8.28
CA GLY A 52 15.84 -25.04 -8.69
C GLY A 52 14.92 -25.01 -9.91
N ASP A 53 13.73 -25.61 -9.80
CA ASP A 53 12.70 -25.63 -10.84
C ASP A 53 11.65 -24.49 -10.71
N PHE A 54 11.80 -23.60 -9.73
CA PHE A 54 10.81 -22.55 -9.43
C PHE A 54 11.14 -21.22 -10.11
N ASP A 55 10.14 -20.63 -10.77
CA ASP A 55 10.18 -19.30 -11.37
C ASP A 55 9.89 -18.22 -10.31
N LEU A 56 10.86 -17.32 -10.06
CA LEU A 56 10.71 -16.30 -9.01
C LEU A 56 9.55 -15.32 -9.25
N MET A 57 9.07 -15.19 -10.49
CA MET A 57 7.94 -14.31 -10.83
C MET A 57 6.62 -14.78 -10.25
N GLU A 58 6.45 -16.08 -10.01
CA GLU A 58 5.15 -16.66 -9.64
C GLU A 58 5.22 -17.65 -8.47
N VAL A 59 6.43 -18.01 -7.99
CA VAL A 59 6.59 -18.90 -6.83
C VAL A 59 5.95 -18.33 -5.55
N THR A 60 5.27 -19.17 -4.78
CA THR A 60 4.66 -18.81 -3.48
C THR A 60 5.58 -19.13 -2.29
N ILE A 61 5.28 -18.62 -1.10
CA ILE A 61 6.01 -19.01 0.13
C ILE A 61 5.89 -20.52 0.38
N ALA A 62 4.71 -21.10 0.13
CA ALA A 62 4.48 -22.54 0.32
C ALA A 62 5.33 -23.40 -0.62
N ASP A 63 5.47 -22.98 -1.88
CA ASP A 63 6.35 -23.64 -2.85
C ASP A 63 7.81 -23.55 -2.43
N LEU A 64 8.27 -22.35 -2.02
CA LEU A 64 9.64 -22.14 -1.56
C LEU A 64 9.96 -22.99 -0.33
N ARG A 65 9.06 -23.05 0.65
CA ARG A 65 9.21 -23.90 1.83
C ARG A 65 9.29 -25.37 1.46
N THR A 66 8.46 -25.82 0.54
CA THR A 66 8.50 -27.20 0.04
C THR A 66 9.85 -27.52 -0.62
N GLY A 67 10.38 -26.61 -1.46
CA GLY A 67 11.69 -26.77 -2.09
C GLY A 67 12.84 -26.83 -1.09
N LEU A 68 12.83 -25.95 -0.07
CA LEU A 68 13.82 -25.95 1.02
C LEU A 68 13.75 -27.24 1.85
N ASP A 69 12.55 -27.70 2.20
CA ASP A 69 12.36 -28.92 3.00
C ASP A 69 12.78 -30.19 2.24
N ASN A 70 12.63 -30.20 0.91
CA ASN A 70 13.10 -31.28 0.04
C ASN A 70 14.61 -31.22 -0.24
N GLY A 71 15.25 -30.09 0.03
CA GLY A 71 16.65 -29.83 -0.34
C GLY A 71 16.85 -29.63 -1.84
N ASP A 72 15.84 -29.13 -2.55
CA ASP A 72 15.91 -28.83 -3.99
C ASP A 72 16.86 -27.64 -4.27
N PHE A 73 17.00 -26.75 -3.29
CA PHE A 73 17.93 -25.62 -3.23
C PHE A 73 18.14 -25.19 -1.77
N THR A 74 19.14 -24.34 -1.51
CA THR A 74 19.40 -23.78 -0.17
C THR A 74 18.85 -22.35 -0.01
N ILE A 75 18.77 -21.85 1.23
CA ILE A 75 18.36 -20.46 1.52
C ILE A 75 19.34 -19.48 0.88
N ARG A 76 20.66 -19.78 0.92
CA ARG A 76 21.67 -19.00 0.20
C ARG A 76 21.37 -18.89 -1.30
N GLU A 77 21.04 -20.01 -1.95
CA GLU A 77 20.73 -20.04 -3.38
C GLU A 77 19.47 -19.24 -3.71
N LEU A 78 18.43 -19.33 -2.86
CA LEU A 78 17.21 -18.54 -2.97
C LEU A 78 17.50 -17.03 -2.85
N VAL A 79 18.25 -16.62 -1.82
CA VAL A 79 18.59 -15.20 -1.61
C VAL A 79 19.49 -14.68 -2.72
N GLN A 80 20.44 -15.49 -3.22
CA GLN A 80 21.26 -15.12 -4.37
C GLN A 80 20.40 -14.92 -5.62
N ALA A 81 19.43 -15.80 -5.89
CA ALA A 81 18.53 -15.66 -7.03
C ALA A 81 17.69 -14.37 -6.96
N SER A 82 17.23 -13.99 -5.75
CA SER A 82 16.58 -12.69 -5.51
C SER A 82 17.50 -11.50 -5.81
N LEU A 83 18.75 -11.52 -5.32
CA LEU A 83 19.73 -10.45 -5.59
C LEU A 83 20.09 -10.36 -7.09
N ASP A 84 20.20 -11.49 -7.77
CA ASP A 84 20.47 -11.56 -9.21
C ASP A 84 19.28 -11.01 -10.03
N GLN A 85 18.05 -11.30 -9.63
CA GLN A 85 16.83 -10.73 -10.25
C GLN A 85 16.78 -9.20 -10.05
N ILE A 86 17.11 -8.71 -8.85
CA ILE A 86 17.21 -7.27 -8.58
C ILE A 86 18.26 -6.65 -9.49
N ALA A 87 19.48 -7.18 -9.54
CA ALA A 87 20.55 -6.64 -10.39
C ALA A 87 20.14 -6.58 -11.87
N ALA A 88 19.52 -7.65 -12.37
CA ALA A 88 19.07 -7.76 -13.76
C ALA A 88 18.00 -6.73 -14.13
N LEU A 89 17.07 -6.41 -13.23
CA LEU A 89 15.89 -5.60 -13.56
C LEU A 89 15.93 -4.15 -13.02
N ASP A 90 16.59 -3.90 -11.89
CA ASP A 90 16.72 -2.56 -11.32
C ASP A 90 17.91 -1.76 -11.86
N ALA A 91 19.05 -2.41 -12.11
CA ALA A 91 20.30 -1.71 -12.44
C ALA A 91 20.73 -1.88 -13.91
N GLU A 92 20.64 -3.10 -14.47
CA GLU A 92 21.20 -3.41 -15.78
C GLU A 92 20.16 -3.41 -16.92
N GLY A 93 18.91 -3.78 -16.62
CA GLY A 93 17.84 -3.96 -17.59
C GLY A 93 16.88 -2.76 -17.70
N PRO A 94 15.54 -2.96 -17.60
CA PRO A 94 14.52 -1.91 -17.76
C PRO A 94 14.66 -0.73 -16.77
N THR A 95 15.55 -0.84 -15.78
CA THR A 95 15.85 0.17 -14.78
C THR A 95 14.59 0.48 -13.96
N LEU A 96 14.01 -0.55 -13.33
CA LEU A 96 12.80 -0.38 -12.52
C LEU A 96 13.06 0.45 -11.25
N THR A 97 14.30 0.44 -10.73
CA THR A 97 14.75 1.25 -9.58
C THR A 97 13.86 1.07 -8.34
N ALA A 98 13.36 -0.14 -8.12
CA ALA A 98 12.44 -0.47 -7.04
C ALA A 98 13.14 -0.73 -5.70
N VAL A 99 14.41 -1.12 -5.70
CA VAL A 99 15.26 -1.34 -4.53
C VAL A 99 16.23 -0.15 -4.41
N ILE A 100 16.15 0.56 -3.29
CA ILE A 100 17.00 1.73 -3.03
C ILE A 100 18.35 1.32 -2.41
N GLU A 101 18.37 0.19 -1.70
CA GLU A 101 19.55 -0.35 -1.04
C GLU A 101 19.40 -1.86 -0.82
N THR A 102 20.44 -2.65 -1.07
CA THR A 102 20.46 -4.09 -0.77
C THR A 102 21.16 -4.34 0.56
N ASN A 103 20.71 -5.31 1.33
CA ASN A 103 21.33 -5.67 2.61
C ASN A 103 22.72 -6.31 2.37
N PRO A 104 23.82 -5.70 2.82
CA PRO A 104 25.16 -6.24 2.59
C PRO A 104 25.40 -7.59 3.30
N ALA A 105 24.62 -7.91 4.33
CA ALA A 105 24.72 -9.14 5.10
C ALA A 105 23.73 -10.23 4.65
N ALA A 106 22.90 -10.01 3.62
CA ALA A 106 21.81 -10.91 3.24
C ALA A 106 22.27 -12.37 3.02
N LEU A 107 23.40 -12.58 2.33
CA LEU A 107 23.94 -13.91 2.06
C LEU A 107 24.56 -14.57 3.29
N ASP A 108 25.17 -13.80 4.19
CA ASP A 108 25.73 -14.35 5.44
C ASP A 108 24.60 -14.77 6.39
N ILE A 109 23.50 -14.00 6.42
CA ILE A 109 22.27 -14.36 7.14
C ILE A 109 21.66 -15.64 6.55
N ALA A 110 21.61 -15.74 5.22
CA ALA A 110 21.11 -16.92 4.52
C ALA A 110 21.92 -18.18 4.88
N ASP A 111 23.26 -18.10 4.89
CA ASP A 111 24.14 -19.20 5.30
C ASP A 111 23.88 -19.65 6.75
N ALA A 112 23.66 -18.71 7.66
CA ALA A 112 23.35 -19.02 9.05
C ALA A 112 22.00 -19.74 9.20
N LEU A 113 20.97 -19.29 8.47
CA LEU A 113 19.67 -19.94 8.47
C LEU A 113 19.69 -21.32 7.80
N ASP A 114 20.54 -21.53 6.79
CA ASP A 114 20.80 -22.85 6.19
C ASP A 114 21.40 -23.80 7.23
N ALA A 115 22.36 -23.33 8.03
CA ALA A 115 22.94 -24.11 9.12
C ALA A 115 21.90 -24.49 10.19
N GLU A 116 21.04 -23.55 10.58
CA GLU A 116 19.93 -23.82 11.51
C GLU A 116 18.96 -24.86 10.95
N LEU A 117 18.59 -24.74 9.68
CA LEU A 117 17.69 -25.68 9.02
C LEU A 117 18.30 -27.08 8.94
N ALA A 118 19.59 -27.19 8.64
CA ALA A 118 20.32 -28.46 8.61
C ALA A 118 20.41 -29.16 9.98
N GLU A 119 20.35 -28.39 11.07
CA GLU A 119 20.24 -28.91 12.44
C GLU A 119 18.81 -29.29 12.85
N GLY A 120 17.82 -29.07 11.98
CA GLY A 120 16.41 -29.30 12.24
C GLY A 120 15.71 -28.17 13.00
N ASN A 121 16.35 -27.00 13.11
CA ASN A 121 15.85 -25.83 13.84
C ASN A 121 15.16 -24.84 12.89
N SER A 122 14.00 -25.21 12.35
CA SER A 122 13.16 -24.27 11.58
C SER A 122 12.42 -23.30 12.49
N ARG A 123 12.44 -22.00 12.14
CA ARG A 123 11.70 -20.93 12.84
C ARG A 123 10.26 -20.76 12.35
N GLY A 124 9.81 -21.61 11.43
CA GLY A 124 8.44 -21.61 10.91
C GLY A 124 8.33 -21.25 9.43
N PRO A 125 7.14 -20.84 8.95
CA PRO A 125 6.87 -20.63 7.52
C PRO A 125 7.74 -19.54 6.85
N MET A 126 8.27 -18.59 7.61
CA MET A 126 9.12 -17.52 7.10
C MET A 126 10.61 -17.82 7.14
N HIS A 127 11.04 -18.98 7.69
CA HIS A 127 12.46 -19.33 7.78
C HIS A 127 13.10 -19.36 6.38
N GLY A 128 14.10 -18.51 6.16
CA GLY A 128 14.81 -18.39 4.88
C GLY A 128 14.06 -17.67 3.75
N ILE A 129 12.86 -17.14 3.99
CA ILE A 129 12.09 -16.46 2.94
C ILE A 129 12.62 -15.03 2.74
N PRO A 130 13.03 -14.63 1.51
CA PRO A 130 13.51 -13.28 1.24
C PRO A 130 12.37 -12.26 1.25
N ILE A 131 12.60 -11.10 1.86
CA ILE A 131 11.62 -10.01 1.98
C ILE A 131 12.29 -8.64 1.79
N LEU A 132 11.56 -7.70 1.18
CA LEU A 132 11.96 -6.29 1.11
C LEU A 132 11.10 -5.44 2.05
N LEU A 133 11.73 -4.45 2.68
CA LEU A 133 11.04 -3.48 3.53
C LEU A 133 11.09 -2.11 2.88
N LYS A 134 9.98 -1.37 2.84
CA LYS A 134 9.98 0.03 2.40
C LYS A 134 11.02 0.84 3.16
N ASP A 135 11.72 1.76 2.48
CA ASP A 135 12.78 2.63 3.05
C ASP A 135 12.25 3.73 3.99
N ASN A 136 11.18 3.43 4.71
CA ASN A 136 10.77 4.17 5.90
C ASN A 136 10.62 3.26 7.12
N ILE A 137 10.96 1.97 7.02
CA ILE A 137 10.91 0.98 8.11
C ILE A 137 12.36 0.71 8.57
N ALA A 138 12.70 0.99 9.82
CA ALA A 138 14.06 0.88 10.33
C ALA A 138 14.57 -0.58 10.41
N THR A 139 15.86 -0.75 10.10
CA THR A 139 16.65 -1.96 10.36
C THR A 139 18.04 -1.55 10.87
N ALA A 140 18.55 -2.22 11.89
CA ALA A 140 19.87 -1.99 12.49
C ALA A 140 20.91 -2.99 11.98
N ASP A 141 20.90 -3.21 10.67
CA ASP A 141 21.74 -4.16 9.94
C ASP A 141 22.78 -3.47 9.04
N GLY A 142 22.94 -2.15 9.21
CA GLY A 142 23.87 -1.33 8.44
C GLY A 142 23.29 -0.77 7.14
N MET A 143 22.01 -1.00 6.85
CA MET A 143 21.28 -0.26 5.82
C MET A 143 20.75 1.08 6.35
N GLU A 144 20.52 2.03 5.45
CA GLU A 144 19.90 3.31 5.80
C GLU A 144 18.36 3.18 5.92
N ASN A 145 17.73 4.16 6.58
CA ASN A 145 16.27 4.34 6.57
C ASN A 145 15.96 5.82 6.31
N THR A 146 15.74 6.17 5.05
CA THR A 146 15.87 7.58 4.61
C THR A 146 14.56 8.26 4.22
N ALA A 147 13.46 7.51 4.15
CA ALA A 147 12.22 7.91 3.49
C ALA A 147 12.46 8.41 2.05
N GLY A 148 13.52 7.93 1.40
CA GLY A 148 13.96 8.34 0.06
C GLY A 148 14.72 9.68 -0.01
N SER A 149 14.92 10.39 1.11
CA SER A 149 15.54 11.72 1.11
C SER A 149 17.05 11.66 1.33
N LEU A 150 17.78 12.51 0.62
CA LEU A 150 19.22 12.72 0.81
C LEU A 150 19.54 13.39 2.15
N ALA A 151 18.59 14.09 2.77
CA ALA A 151 18.75 14.67 4.10
C ALA A 151 19.08 13.61 5.17
N LEU A 152 18.52 12.41 5.03
CA LEU A 152 18.80 11.27 5.89
C LEU A 152 19.84 10.31 5.31
N GLY A 153 20.54 10.69 4.24
CA GLY A 153 21.63 9.90 3.66
C GLY A 153 22.73 9.67 4.69
N GLY A 154 23.09 8.41 4.91
CA GLY A 154 24.02 7.97 5.94
C GLY A 154 23.43 7.85 7.36
N ALA A 155 22.13 8.11 7.56
CA ALA A 155 21.46 7.87 8.83
C ALA A 155 21.17 6.38 9.00
N LEU A 156 22.06 5.69 9.72
CA LEU A 156 21.86 4.29 10.10
C LEU A 156 20.96 4.22 11.34
N PRO A 157 19.83 3.47 11.31
CA PRO A 157 19.02 3.26 12.49
C PRO A 157 19.82 2.58 13.60
N ILE A 158 19.65 3.05 14.85
CA ILE A 158 20.34 2.46 16.01
C ILE A 158 19.68 1.19 16.54
N ARG A 159 18.50 0.84 16.03
CA ARG A 159 17.72 -0.36 16.35
C ARG A 159 16.68 -0.64 15.27
N ASP A 160 16.21 -1.87 15.23
CA ASP A 160 15.18 -2.33 14.31
C ASP A 160 13.81 -1.70 14.62
N ALA A 161 12.97 -1.57 13.60
CA ALA A 161 11.54 -1.40 13.81
C ALA A 161 10.95 -2.69 14.41
N PHE A 162 9.89 -2.59 15.22
CA PHE A 162 9.30 -3.76 15.88
C PHE A 162 8.86 -4.84 14.88
N VAL A 163 8.27 -4.44 13.75
CA VAL A 163 7.91 -5.36 12.66
C VAL A 163 9.12 -6.00 11.98
N SER A 164 10.26 -5.33 11.95
CA SER A 164 11.53 -5.88 11.44
C SER A 164 12.06 -6.95 12.41
N GLU A 165 12.03 -6.69 13.72
CA GLU A 165 12.41 -7.66 14.75
C GLU A 165 11.60 -8.96 14.62
N LEU A 166 10.27 -8.85 14.50
CA LEU A 166 9.38 -10.01 14.33
C LEU A 166 9.71 -10.84 13.09
N LEU A 167 10.02 -10.18 11.96
CA LEU A 167 10.41 -10.87 10.73
C LEU A 167 11.75 -11.61 10.88
N ILE A 168 12.73 -10.97 11.53
CA ILE A 168 14.05 -11.57 11.81
C ILE A 168 13.89 -12.78 12.76
N GLU A 169 13.07 -12.66 13.80
CA GLU A 169 12.75 -13.74 14.73
C GLU A 169 12.04 -14.91 14.04
N ALA A 170 11.14 -14.63 13.08
CA ALA A 170 10.49 -15.63 12.25
C ALA A 170 11.43 -16.27 11.19
N GLY A 171 12.67 -15.80 11.09
CA GLY A 171 13.69 -16.32 10.19
C GLY A 171 13.61 -15.78 8.76
N ALA A 172 12.88 -14.70 8.50
CA ALA A 172 12.88 -14.07 7.18
C ALA A 172 14.24 -13.41 6.89
N VAL A 173 14.64 -13.36 5.62
CA VAL A 173 15.85 -12.67 5.17
C VAL A 173 15.47 -11.32 4.58
N ILE A 174 15.75 -10.23 5.31
CA ILE A 174 15.56 -8.88 4.78
C ILE A 174 16.66 -8.62 3.74
N VAL A 175 16.32 -8.71 2.45
CA VAL A 175 17.31 -8.60 1.36
C VAL A 175 17.64 -7.15 0.98
N GLY A 176 16.88 -6.17 1.48
CA GLY A 176 17.09 -4.77 1.17
C GLY A 176 15.95 -3.84 1.56
N LYS A 177 16.09 -2.58 1.15
CA LYS A 177 15.13 -1.50 1.28
C LYS A 177 14.48 -1.20 -0.07
N ALA A 178 13.16 -1.17 -0.10
CA ALA A 178 12.40 -0.80 -1.28
C ALA A 178 12.23 0.73 -1.36
N ASN A 179 12.44 1.29 -2.56
CA ASN A 179 12.25 2.71 -2.85
C ASN A 179 10.77 3.12 -2.69
N LEU A 180 10.53 4.42 -2.51
CA LEU A 180 9.22 4.99 -2.24
C LEU A 180 9.04 6.35 -2.91
N SER A 181 7.80 6.86 -2.95
CA SER A 181 7.60 8.30 -3.07
C SER A 181 8.19 8.98 -1.84
N GLU A 182 9.08 9.95 -2.03
CA GLU A 182 9.83 10.56 -0.93
C GLU A 182 8.91 11.10 0.18
N TRP A 183 9.34 10.92 1.43
CA TRP A 183 8.56 11.26 2.63
C TRP A 183 7.15 10.66 2.56
N ALA A 184 7.04 9.43 2.09
CA ALA A 184 5.78 8.73 1.88
C ALA A 184 4.71 9.56 1.12
N ASN A 185 5.17 10.39 0.16
CA ASN A 185 4.38 11.30 -0.67
C ASN A 185 3.84 12.58 0.01
N ILE A 186 4.14 12.83 1.30
CA ILE A 186 3.69 14.05 2.00
C ILE A 186 4.66 15.24 1.84
N ARG A 187 5.28 15.37 0.67
CA ARG A 187 6.27 16.43 0.39
C ARG A 187 5.67 17.65 -0.33
N SER A 188 4.92 17.41 -1.40
CA SER A 188 4.41 18.46 -2.29
C SER A 188 3.08 18.06 -2.92
N PRO A 189 2.15 19.00 -3.18
CA PRO A 189 0.95 18.72 -3.98
C PRO A 189 1.24 18.43 -5.46
N ARG A 190 2.50 18.58 -5.89
CA ARG A 190 2.96 18.33 -7.27
C ARG A 190 3.91 17.13 -7.35
N SER A 191 3.94 16.29 -6.33
CA SER A 191 4.79 15.11 -6.32
C SER A 191 4.45 14.15 -7.46
N THR A 192 5.45 13.35 -7.82
CA THR A 192 5.32 12.24 -8.75
C THR A 192 5.50 10.94 -7.98
N SER A 193 4.51 10.05 -8.05
CA SER A 193 4.54 8.79 -7.33
C SER A 193 5.72 7.90 -7.72
N GLY A 194 6.39 7.34 -6.71
CA GLY A 194 7.57 6.48 -6.87
C GLY A 194 8.87 7.23 -7.11
N TRP A 195 8.90 8.57 -7.10
CA TRP A 195 10.14 9.34 -7.15
C TRP A 195 10.68 9.66 -5.74
N SER A 196 11.99 9.52 -5.56
CA SER A 196 12.72 10.06 -4.42
C SER A 196 14.08 10.64 -4.83
N GLY A 197 14.60 11.58 -4.04
CA GLY A 197 15.91 12.20 -4.28
C GLY A 197 17.06 11.18 -4.23
N ARG A 198 17.02 10.24 -3.27
CA ARG A 198 18.03 9.19 -3.12
C ARG A 198 17.86 8.04 -4.12
N GLY A 199 16.63 7.57 -4.33
CA GLY A 199 16.35 6.35 -5.10
C GLY A 199 15.96 6.57 -6.55
N GLY A 200 15.68 7.80 -6.96
CA GLY A 200 15.19 8.10 -8.29
C GLY A 200 13.74 7.63 -8.51
N GLN A 201 13.36 7.47 -9.78
CA GLN A 201 11.98 7.16 -10.19
C GLN A 201 11.75 5.66 -10.36
N VAL A 202 11.02 5.04 -9.43
CA VAL A 202 10.47 3.69 -9.57
C VAL A 202 9.58 3.61 -10.82
N ARG A 203 9.67 2.51 -11.58
CA ARG A 203 8.86 2.29 -12.79
C ARG A 203 7.98 1.05 -12.66
N ASN A 204 6.79 1.11 -13.25
CA ASN A 204 5.87 -0.01 -13.27
C ASN A 204 6.44 -1.15 -14.16
N PRO A 205 6.47 -2.40 -13.68
CA PRO A 205 7.07 -3.52 -14.42
C PRO A 205 6.19 -4.01 -15.58
N HIS A 206 4.92 -3.60 -15.65
CA HIS A 206 4.05 -3.92 -16.79
C HIS A 206 4.35 -3.02 -17.98
N GLN A 207 4.60 -1.73 -17.74
CA GLN A 207 4.96 -0.71 -18.73
C GLN A 207 5.80 0.37 -18.05
N THR A 208 7.06 0.52 -18.45
CA THR A 208 8.05 1.35 -17.72
C THR A 208 7.82 2.86 -17.81
N ASP A 209 6.95 3.33 -18.72
CA ASP A 209 6.50 4.73 -18.79
C ASP A 209 5.30 5.02 -17.87
N ARG A 210 4.81 4.02 -17.13
CA ARG A 210 3.66 4.12 -16.22
C ARG A 210 4.06 4.22 -14.76
N THR A 211 3.22 4.93 -14.02
CA THR A 211 3.36 5.11 -12.59
C THR A 211 3.31 3.74 -11.89
N PRO A 212 4.20 3.49 -10.93
CA PRO A 212 4.02 2.41 -9.97
C PRO A 212 2.98 2.76 -8.89
N SER A 213 2.39 3.96 -8.95
CA SER A 213 1.70 4.62 -7.85
C SER A 213 2.61 4.73 -6.62
N GLY A 214 2.06 4.95 -5.43
CA GLY A 214 2.86 5.14 -4.24
C GLY A 214 2.01 5.31 -2.98
N SER A 215 2.62 5.50 -1.82
CA SER A 215 4.07 5.69 -1.66
C SER A 215 4.89 4.40 -1.56
N SER A 216 4.32 3.22 -1.31
CA SER A 216 5.06 1.93 -1.25
C SER A 216 5.39 1.37 -2.64
N ALA A 217 5.90 2.23 -3.52
CA ALA A 217 6.11 1.97 -4.93
C ALA A 217 7.08 0.81 -5.16
N GLY A 218 8.27 0.87 -4.57
CA GLY A 218 9.28 -0.17 -4.69
C GLY A 218 8.81 -1.52 -4.15
N SER A 219 8.09 -1.53 -3.02
CA SER A 219 7.56 -2.77 -2.43
C SER A 219 6.61 -3.49 -3.40
N ALA A 220 5.68 -2.75 -4.03
CA ALA A 220 4.75 -3.33 -5.00
C ALA A 220 5.46 -3.81 -6.28
N VAL A 221 6.40 -3.01 -6.80
CA VAL A 221 7.15 -3.36 -8.02
C VAL A 221 8.04 -4.57 -7.78
N ALA A 222 8.73 -4.65 -6.64
CA ALA A 222 9.62 -5.75 -6.34
C ALA A 222 8.88 -7.10 -6.23
N VAL A 223 7.69 -7.09 -5.62
CA VAL A 223 6.81 -8.27 -5.56
C VAL A 223 6.30 -8.63 -6.97
N ALA A 224 5.87 -7.64 -7.74
CA ALA A 224 5.35 -7.86 -9.09
C ALA A 224 6.41 -8.43 -10.04
N ALA A 225 7.64 -7.93 -9.95
CA ALA A 225 8.80 -8.28 -10.78
C ALA A 225 9.62 -9.47 -10.25
N GLY A 226 9.10 -10.21 -9.27
CA GLY A 226 9.69 -11.47 -8.80
C GLY A 226 11.00 -11.30 -8.03
N TYR A 227 11.29 -10.12 -7.46
CA TYR A 227 12.51 -9.91 -6.67
C TYR A 227 12.42 -10.70 -5.37
N VAL A 228 11.24 -10.67 -4.77
CA VAL A 228 10.88 -11.32 -3.50
C VAL A 228 9.43 -11.78 -3.59
N PRO A 229 9.03 -12.84 -2.85
CA PRO A 229 7.62 -13.25 -2.76
C PRO A 229 6.74 -12.23 -2.04
N VAL A 230 7.31 -11.51 -1.09
CA VAL A 230 6.59 -10.57 -0.22
C VAL A 230 7.44 -9.35 0.09
N ALA A 231 6.76 -8.25 0.39
CA ALA A 231 7.38 -7.03 0.89
C ALA A 231 6.49 -6.36 1.94
N LEU A 232 7.08 -5.53 2.80
CA LEU A 232 6.31 -4.59 3.63
C LEU A 232 6.19 -3.23 2.96
N GLY A 233 5.01 -2.66 3.04
CA GLY A 233 4.72 -1.26 2.76
C GLY A 233 4.12 -0.58 3.99
N THR A 234 3.88 0.72 3.85
CA THR A 234 3.17 1.51 4.86
C THR A 234 2.07 2.32 4.19
N GLU A 235 0.95 2.48 4.89
CA GLU A 235 -0.17 3.27 4.38
C GLU A 235 -0.68 4.25 5.42
N THR A 236 -0.79 5.50 4.96
CA THR A 236 -1.54 6.59 5.60
C THR A 236 -2.89 6.73 4.89
N ASP A 237 -2.88 7.00 3.58
CA ASP A 237 -4.01 6.82 2.66
C ASP A 237 -3.51 6.26 1.32
N GLY A 238 -4.02 5.10 0.92
CA GLY A 238 -3.77 4.45 -0.36
C GLY A 238 -2.36 3.89 -0.59
N SER A 239 -1.39 4.20 0.26
CA SER A 239 0.03 3.94 0.02
C SER A 239 0.47 2.46 0.03
N ILE A 240 -0.40 1.50 0.32
CA ILE A 240 -0.27 0.06 0.09
C ILE A 240 -1.19 -0.38 -1.05
N VAL A 241 -2.49 -0.06 -0.98
CA VAL A 241 -3.48 -0.59 -1.93
C VAL A 241 -3.40 0.05 -3.33
N SER A 242 -3.02 1.31 -3.42
CA SER A 242 -2.85 2.03 -4.69
C SER A 242 -1.67 1.51 -5.51
N PRO A 243 -0.44 1.35 -4.95
CA PRO A 243 0.64 0.68 -5.67
C PRO A 243 0.37 -0.81 -5.87
N ALA A 244 -0.39 -1.49 -5.00
CA ALA A 244 -0.84 -2.86 -5.28
C ALA A 244 -1.70 -2.94 -6.56
N ASN A 245 -2.67 -2.03 -6.70
CA ASN A 245 -3.50 -1.89 -7.91
C ASN A 245 -2.69 -1.60 -9.16
N ALA A 246 -1.77 -0.63 -9.10
CA ALA A 246 -0.99 -0.23 -10.27
C ALA A 246 -0.08 -1.36 -10.80
N ASN A 247 0.39 -2.25 -9.90
CA ASN A 247 1.37 -3.29 -10.23
C ASN A 247 0.78 -4.71 -10.25
N GLY A 248 -0.52 -4.87 -10.00
CA GLY A 248 -1.21 -6.16 -10.11
C GLY A 248 -0.77 -7.16 -9.04
N VAL A 249 -0.63 -6.69 -7.81
CA VAL A 249 -0.29 -7.50 -6.63
C VAL A 249 -1.36 -7.33 -5.57
N VAL A 250 -1.36 -8.21 -4.57
CA VAL A 250 -2.19 -8.09 -3.37
C VAL A 250 -1.57 -7.05 -2.43
N GLY A 251 -2.41 -6.22 -1.81
CA GLY A 251 -2.00 -5.30 -0.74
C GLY A 251 -3.01 -5.34 0.40
N ILE A 252 -2.53 -5.57 1.63
CA ILE A 252 -3.35 -5.53 2.84
C ILE A 252 -2.93 -4.31 3.65
N LYS A 253 -3.82 -3.32 3.76
CA LYS A 253 -3.72 -2.31 4.81
C LYS A 253 -4.54 -2.79 6.01
N PRO A 254 -3.91 -3.14 7.14
CA PRO A 254 -4.67 -3.55 8.30
C PRO A 254 -5.33 -2.37 9.04
N THR A 255 -6.12 -2.69 10.05
CA THR A 255 -6.64 -1.74 11.04
C THR A 255 -5.47 -1.04 11.73
N VAL A 256 -5.58 0.28 11.90
CA VAL A 256 -4.63 1.03 12.73
C VAL A 256 -4.72 0.51 14.15
N GLY A 257 -3.60 0.01 14.67
CA GLY A 257 -3.57 -0.69 15.94
C GLY A 257 -3.46 -2.21 15.83
N LEU A 258 -3.47 -2.81 14.63
CA LEU A 258 -3.17 -4.25 14.47
C LEU A 258 -1.67 -4.54 14.52
N THR A 259 -0.87 -3.79 13.75
CA THR A 259 0.58 -3.90 13.60
C THR A 259 1.29 -2.67 14.17
N SER A 260 2.43 -2.84 14.84
CA SER A 260 3.22 -1.72 15.39
C SER A 260 3.74 -0.79 14.30
N ARG A 261 3.76 0.52 14.61
CA ARG A 261 4.43 1.56 13.82
C ARG A 261 5.77 2.00 14.43
N MET A 262 6.22 1.38 15.51
CA MET A 262 7.50 1.73 16.12
C MET A 262 8.66 1.42 15.16
N GLY A 263 9.44 2.45 14.85
CA GLY A 263 10.59 2.38 13.95
C GLY A 263 10.26 2.64 12.50
N VAL A 264 9.05 3.13 12.26
CA VAL A 264 8.64 3.63 10.95
C VAL A 264 8.71 5.14 10.95
N ILE A 265 9.34 5.76 9.94
CA ILE A 265 9.28 7.21 9.72
C ILE A 265 7.81 7.57 9.44
N PRO A 266 7.13 8.32 10.33
CA PRO A 266 5.68 8.46 10.30
C PRO A 266 5.19 9.61 9.40
N ILE A 267 3.89 9.60 9.13
CA ILE A 267 3.08 10.76 8.74
C ILE A 267 2.04 11.06 9.82
N SER A 268 1.17 10.10 10.13
CA SER A 268 0.04 10.30 11.02
C SER A 268 -0.18 9.13 11.96
N HIS A 269 -0.21 9.41 13.26
CA HIS A 269 -0.48 8.36 14.24
C HIS A 269 -1.92 7.86 14.20
N HIS A 270 -2.86 8.59 13.58
CA HIS A 270 -4.25 8.17 13.41
C HIS A 270 -4.49 7.23 12.22
N GLN A 271 -3.63 7.29 11.19
CA GLN A 271 -3.87 6.61 9.92
C GLN A 271 -2.77 5.62 9.54
N ASP A 272 -1.53 5.86 9.99
CA ASP A 272 -0.38 5.04 9.61
C ASP A 272 -0.52 3.61 10.10
N THR A 273 -0.18 2.69 9.21
CA THR A 273 -0.03 1.27 9.52
C THR A 273 0.98 0.60 8.60
N VAL A 274 1.50 -0.55 9.03
CA VAL A 274 2.40 -1.39 8.24
C VAL A 274 1.60 -2.56 7.69
N GLY A 275 1.78 -2.89 6.43
CA GLY A 275 1.04 -3.99 5.82
C GLY A 275 1.79 -4.70 4.70
N PRO A 276 1.43 -5.97 4.45
CA PRO A 276 2.10 -6.79 3.45
C PRO A 276 1.62 -6.46 2.03
N LEU A 277 2.56 -6.56 1.09
CA LEU A 277 2.30 -6.71 -0.34
C LEU A 277 2.84 -8.07 -0.78
N ALA A 278 2.06 -8.79 -1.58
CA ALA A 278 2.42 -10.13 -2.07
C ALA A 278 1.74 -10.42 -3.41
N ARG A 279 2.18 -11.47 -4.11
CA ARG A 279 1.49 -11.89 -5.35
C ARG A 279 0.17 -12.59 -5.09
N THR A 280 0.06 -13.25 -3.92
CA THR A 280 -1.13 -14.01 -3.52
C THR A 280 -1.68 -13.52 -2.18
N VAL A 281 -2.97 -13.73 -1.94
CA VAL A 281 -3.61 -13.44 -0.65
C VAL A 281 -3.02 -14.31 0.46
N ALA A 282 -2.68 -15.57 0.15
CA ALA A 282 -2.07 -16.50 1.09
C ALA A 282 -0.69 -16.01 1.59
N ASP A 283 0.17 -15.53 0.69
CA ASP A 283 1.50 -15.03 1.06
C ASP A 283 1.40 -13.72 1.87
N ALA A 284 0.46 -12.82 1.50
CA ALA A 284 0.21 -11.62 2.29
C ALA A 284 -0.30 -11.96 3.71
N ALA A 285 -1.19 -12.95 3.84
CA ALA A 285 -1.70 -13.42 5.12
C ALA A 285 -0.60 -14.08 5.99
N ALA A 286 0.34 -14.82 5.37
CA ALA A 286 1.48 -15.40 6.07
C ALA A 286 2.34 -14.32 6.73
N VAL A 287 2.62 -13.23 6.02
CA VAL A 287 3.36 -12.09 6.59
C VAL A 287 2.55 -11.37 7.67
N LEU A 288 1.25 -11.14 7.46
CA LEU A 288 0.40 -10.48 8.46
C LEU A 288 0.38 -11.27 9.78
N THR A 289 0.36 -12.61 9.71
CA THR A 289 0.44 -13.50 10.87
C THR A 289 1.70 -13.25 11.71
N VAL A 290 2.82 -12.93 11.08
CA VAL A 290 4.08 -12.63 11.78
C VAL A 290 4.06 -11.26 12.44
N ILE A 291 3.54 -10.23 11.76
CA ILE A 291 3.69 -8.84 12.21
C ILE A 291 2.52 -8.31 13.05
N ALA A 292 1.40 -9.04 13.16
CA ALA A 292 0.21 -8.65 13.91
C ALA A 292 0.33 -8.87 15.45
N VAL A 293 1.49 -8.53 16.02
CA VAL A 293 1.82 -8.73 17.44
C VAL A 293 1.56 -7.45 18.24
N ALA A 294 1.09 -7.61 19.48
CA ALA A 294 0.88 -6.49 20.38
C ALA A 294 2.22 -5.84 20.78
N ASP A 295 2.28 -4.51 20.75
CA ASP A 295 3.47 -3.74 21.10
C ASP A 295 3.11 -2.68 22.16
N PRO A 296 3.59 -2.82 23.41
CA PRO A 296 3.36 -1.83 24.45
C PRO A 296 3.99 -0.46 24.18
N ALA A 297 5.00 -0.36 23.31
CA ALA A 297 5.65 0.90 22.95
C ALA A 297 4.81 1.73 21.97
N ASP A 298 3.90 1.09 21.22
CA ASP A 298 2.95 1.75 20.34
C ASP A 298 1.58 1.92 21.04
N PRO A 299 1.14 3.14 21.37
CA PRO A 299 -0.14 3.36 22.05
C PRO A 299 -1.36 2.77 21.34
N ALA A 300 -1.38 2.66 19.99
CA ALA A 300 -2.53 2.07 19.29
C ALA A 300 -2.51 0.53 19.31
N VAL A 301 -1.35 -0.07 19.55
CA VAL A 301 -1.13 -1.52 19.52
C VAL A 301 -0.92 -2.07 20.92
N SER A 302 -0.79 -1.19 21.91
CA SER A 302 -0.82 -1.52 23.33
C SER A 302 -2.14 -2.25 23.64
N SER A 303 -2.05 -3.41 24.29
CA SER A 303 -3.23 -4.00 24.91
C SER A 303 -3.77 -2.96 25.87
N GLN A 304 -4.93 -2.38 25.59
CA GLN A 304 -5.67 -1.66 26.62
C GLN A 304 -6.08 -2.68 27.69
N GLU A 305 -5.14 -3.03 28.58
CA GLU A 305 -5.45 -3.78 29.79
C GLU A 305 -6.33 -2.88 30.66
N ASN A 306 -7.63 -3.18 30.66
CA ASN A 306 -8.36 -3.11 31.92
C ASN A 306 -7.67 -4.13 32.84
N GLY A 307 -6.88 -3.61 33.78
CA GLY A 307 -5.80 -4.32 34.47
C GLY A 307 -6.08 -5.76 34.89
N ASN A 308 -5.15 -6.64 34.52
CA ASN A 308 -4.58 -7.68 35.39
C ASN A 308 -3.53 -8.52 34.63
N GLY A 309 -2.32 -7.99 34.53
CA GLY A 309 -1.12 -8.69 35.01
C GLY A 309 -0.61 -9.84 34.14
N ALA A 310 0.13 -9.48 33.10
CA ALA A 310 1.32 -10.21 32.67
C ALA A 310 2.49 -9.22 32.52
N THR A 311 3.63 -9.49 33.18
CA THR A 311 4.81 -8.60 33.17
C THR A 311 5.55 -8.65 31.82
N PRO A 312 5.76 -7.51 31.14
CA PRO A 312 6.59 -7.45 29.91
C PRO A 312 8.09 -7.43 30.21
N VAL A 313 8.88 -7.85 29.23
CA VAL A 313 10.33 -7.63 29.14
C VAL A 313 10.59 -6.12 29.10
N ALA A 314 11.56 -5.66 29.88
CA ALA A 314 11.81 -4.24 30.09
C ALA A 314 12.48 -3.59 28.86
N SER A 315 11.72 -2.77 28.12
CA SER A 315 12.26 -1.66 27.33
C SER A 315 12.04 -0.34 28.07
N PRO A 316 12.99 0.62 28.00
CA PRO A 316 12.80 1.92 28.62
C PRO A 316 11.61 2.63 27.96
N ALA A 317 10.75 3.21 28.80
CA ALA A 317 9.51 3.87 28.38
C ALA A 317 9.75 4.88 27.25
N ALA A 318 9.03 4.70 26.14
CA ALA A 318 8.82 5.78 25.18
C ALA A 318 8.22 6.97 25.93
N SER A 319 8.76 8.17 25.66
CA SER A 319 8.17 9.41 26.17
C SER A 319 6.72 9.50 25.68
N PRO A 320 5.73 9.67 26.56
CA PRO A 320 4.36 9.85 26.13
C PRO A 320 4.30 11.13 25.30
N VAL A 321 3.75 11.02 24.09
CA VAL A 321 3.26 12.18 23.34
C VAL A 321 2.47 13.05 24.31
N ALA A 322 2.85 14.32 24.41
CA ALA A 322 2.35 15.27 25.38
C ALA A 322 0.81 15.34 25.37
N SER A 323 0.26 15.73 26.51
CA SER A 323 -1.13 15.56 26.98
C SER A 323 -2.22 16.35 26.22
N GLY A 324 -2.27 16.25 24.90
CA GLY A 324 -3.47 16.48 24.11
C GLY A 324 -4.40 15.27 24.19
N SER A 325 -5.67 15.41 23.79
CA SER A 325 -6.67 14.32 23.77
C SER A 325 -6.06 13.03 23.22
N GLN A 326 -6.03 11.96 24.03
CA GLN A 326 -5.50 10.66 23.59
C GLN A 326 -6.16 10.25 22.27
N PRO A 327 -5.38 9.79 21.28
CA PRO A 327 -5.91 9.43 19.97
C PRO A 327 -7.04 8.40 20.12
N SER A 328 -8.14 8.62 19.40
CA SER A 328 -9.26 7.68 19.41
C SER A 328 -8.98 6.56 18.40
N TYR A 329 -8.30 5.52 18.87
CA TYR A 329 -8.04 4.31 18.10
C TYR A 329 -9.26 3.38 18.07
N PRO A 330 -9.44 2.57 17.02
CA PRO A 330 -10.36 1.44 17.09
C PRO A 330 -10.01 0.57 18.29
N ALA A 331 -11.00 0.19 19.10
CA ALA A 331 -10.77 -0.58 20.31
C ALA A 331 -10.24 -1.98 19.97
N ARG A 332 -8.99 -2.28 20.31
CA ARG A 332 -8.30 -3.57 20.03
C ARG A 332 -8.94 -4.73 20.81
N PRO A 333 -9.55 -5.74 20.13
CA PRO A 333 -10.03 -6.95 20.78
C PRO A 333 -8.92 -7.75 21.50
N GLU A 334 -9.30 -8.49 22.55
CA GLU A 334 -8.43 -9.50 23.16
C GLU A 334 -8.12 -10.63 22.17
N GLY A 335 -6.90 -11.17 22.21
CA GLY A 335 -6.51 -12.36 21.44
C GLY A 335 -6.10 -12.12 19.98
N LEU A 336 -6.09 -10.86 19.49
CA LEU A 336 -5.67 -10.55 18.11
C LEU A 336 -4.26 -11.03 17.76
N GLY A 337 -3.31 -10.97 18.70
CA GLY A 337 -1.92 -11.40 18.48
C GLY A 337 -1.73 -12.92 18.38
N ALA A 338 -2.81 -13.71 18.46
CA ALA A 338 -2.80 -15.16 18.32
C ALA A 338 -3.52 -15.64 17.05
N ILE A 339 -3.97 -14.73 16.18
CA ILE A 339 -4.64 -15.10 14.94
C ILE A 339 -3.60 -15.57 13.93
N ASP A 340 -3.74 -16.81 13.48
CA ASP A 340 -3.08 -17.33 12.29
C ASP A 340 -3.94 -17.00 11.06
N TYR A 341 -3.56 -15.99 10.29
CA TYR A 341 -4.30 -15.58 9.09
C TYR A 341 -4.14 -16.57 7.93
N THR A 342 -3.29 -17.59 8.07
CA THR A 342 -3.16 -18.70 7.12
C THR A 342 -4.05 -19.89 7.45
N ALA A 343 -4.79 -19.84 8.56
CA ALA A 343 -5.68 -20.90 8.98
C ALA A 343 -6.71 -21.24 7.89
N ALA A 344 -7.07 -22.51 7.78
CA ALA A 344 -7.91 -23.02 6.69
C ALA A 344 -9.34 -22.45 6.67
N ASP A 345 -9.83 -21.91 7.80
CA ASP A 345 -11.11 -21.21 7.88
C ASP A 345 -11.02 -19.73 7.44
N ILE A 346 -9.81 -19.19 7.34
CA ILE A 346 -9.54 -17.87 6.77
C ILE A 346 -9.15 -18.02 5.29
N LEU A 347 -8.18 -18.86 4.95
CA LEU A 347 -7.84 -19.18 3.55
C LEU A 347 -8.79 -20.25 2.98
N ASP A 348 -10.08 -19.92 2.97
CA ASP A 348 -11.16 -20.77 2.49
C ASP A 348 -11.56 -20.37 1.06
N ALA A 349 -11.34 -21.26 0.08
CA ALA A 349 -11.70 -21.03 -1.32
C ALA A 349 -13.23 -20.94 -1.53
N ASP A 350 -14.03 -21.46 -0.59
CA ASP A 350 -15.49 -21.34 -0.60
C ASP A 350 -16.00 -20.14 0.21
N GLY A 351 -15.10 -19.27 0.68
CA GLY A 351 -15.38 -18.15 1.59
C GLY A 351 -16.42 -17.14 1.11
N LEU A 352 -16.68 -17.06 -0.20
CA LEU A 352 -17.71 -16.20 -0.80
C LEU A 352 -19.13 -16.79 -0.72
N ARG A 353 -19.30 -18.09 -0.49
CA ARG A 353 -20.62 -18.73 -0.49
C ARG A 353 -21.50 -18.19 0.63
N GLY A 354 -22.57 -17.50 0.25
CA GLY A 354 -23.52 -16.88 1.17
C GLY A 354 -23.02 -15.60 1.83
N ALA A 355 -21.83 -15.10 1.46
CA ALA A 355 -21.37 -13.78 1.89
C ALA A 355 -22.24 -12.69 1.26
N ARG A 356 -22.55 -11.64 2.02
CA ARG A 356 -23.32 -10.49 1.55
C ARG A 356 -22.37 -9.33 1.30
N ILE A 357 -22.25 -8.89 0.05
CA ILE A 357 -21.24 -7.94 -0.39
C ILE A 357 -21.90 -6.67 -0.94
N GLY A 358 -21.59 -5.52 -0.35
CA GLY A 358 -22.09 -4.22 -0.80
C GLY A 358 -21.26 -3.66 -1.96
N VAL A 359 -21.91 -3.20 -3.03
CA VAL A 359 -21.23 -2.63 -4.21
C VAL A 359 -21.23 -1.10 -4.15
N TRP A 360 -20.06 -0.50 -3.96
CA TRP A 360 -19.94 0.94 -3.75
C TRP A 360 -19.77 1.71 -5.06
N ARG A 361 -20.89 1.95 -5.75
CA ARG A 361 -20.90 2.56 -7.10
C ARG A 361 -20.40 4.00 -7.16
N GLU A 362 -20.36 4.73 -6.05
CA GLU A 362 -19.86 6.11 -6.00
C GLU A 362 -18.36 6.23 -6.30
N THR A 363 -17.63 5.11 -6.24
CA THR A 363 -16.21 4.97 -6.59
C THR A 363 -15.96 4.50 -8.04
N THR A 364 -16.97 4.60 -8.91
CA THR A 364 -16.85 4.27 -10.34
C THR A 364 -16.71 5.53 -11.20
N GLY A 365 -16.39 5.37 -12.49
CA GLY A 365 -16.33 6.47 -13.44
C GLY A 365 -14.96 7.17 -13.51
N TYR A 366 -13.95 6.67 -12.80
CA TYR A 366 -12.56 7.13 -12.94
C TYR A 366 -12.03 6.84 -14.35
N HIS A 367 -12.35 5.66 -14.88
CA HIS A 367 -11.97 5.23 -16.21
C HIS A 367 -12.90 4.11 -16.69
N PRO A 368 -13.42 4.14 -17.94
CA PRO A 368 -14.36 3.13 -18.44
C PRO A 368 -13.81 1.69 -18.39
N HIS A 369 -12.51 1.51 -18.64
CA HIS A 369 -11.86 0.20 -18.55
C HIS A 369 -11.74 -0.34 -17.12
N THR A 370 -11.61 0.54 -16.11
CA THR A 370 -11.70 0.13 -14.70
C THR A 370 -13.13 -0.31 -14.39
N ASP A 371 -14.12 0.44 -14.86
CA ASP A 371 -15.53 0.10 -14.66
C ASP A 371 -15.87 -1.26 -15.32
N GLU A 372 -15.35 -1.54 -16.52
CA GLU A 372 -15.50 -2.84 -17.18
C GLU A 372 -14.91 -3.99 -16.36
N VAL A 373 -13.68 -3.85 -15.86
CA VAL A 373 -13.05 -4.87 -15.00
C VAL A 373 -13.81 -5.02 -13.68
N PHE A 374 -14.37 -3.93 -13.15
CA PHE A 374 -15.19 -4.00 -11.96
C PHE A 374 -16.49 -4.79 -12.19
N GLU A 375 -17.19 -4.60 -13.31
CA GLU A 375 -18.37 -5.43 -13.64
C GLU A 375 -18.00 -6.92 -13.80
N GLU A 376 -16.84 -7.23 -14.39
CA GLU A 376 -16.31 -8.60 -14.49
C GLU A 376 -16.06 -9.20 -13.10
N ALA A 377 -15.46 -8.42 -12.19
CA ALA A 377 -15.22 -8.83 -10.81
C ALA A 377 -16.51 -9.07 -10.03
N LEU A 378 -17.54 -8.22 -10.21
CA LEU A 378 -18.86 -8.41 -9.59
C LEU A 378 -19.53 -9.69 -10.10
N ALA A 379 -19.43 -9.98 -11.40
CA ALA A 379 -19.94 -11.23 -11.95
C ALA A 379 -19.24 -12.45 -11.32
N ALA A 380 -17.92 -12.40 -11.16
CA ALA A 380 -17.16 -13.47 -10.52
C ALA A 380 -17.53 -13.67 -9.03
N LEU A 381 -17.74 -12.58 -8.27
CA LEU A 381 -18.23 -12.67 -6.89
C LEU A 381 -19.59 -13.38 -6.81
N ALA A 382 -20.52 -13.01 -7.68
CA ALA A 382 -21.85 -13.62 -7.72
C ALA A 382 -21.79 -15.10 -8.15
N GLU A 383 -20.95 -15.45 -9.13
CA GLU A 383 -20.75 -16.84 -9.58
C GLU A 383 -20.11 -17.71 -8.48
N ALA A 384 -19.21 -17.15 -7.69
CA ALA A 384 -18.62 -17.79 -6.51
C ALA A 384 -19.61 -17.94 -5.33
N GLY A 385 -20.83 -17.39 -5.46
CA GLY A 385 -21.93 -17.60 -4.51
C GLY A 385 -22.15 -16.47 -3.51
N ALA A 386 -21.56 -15.29 -3.72
CA ALA A 386 -21.86 -14.10 -2.92
C ALA A 386 -23.19 -13.46 -3.33
N GLU A 387 -23.93 -12.94 -2.35
CA GLU A 387 -25.09 -12.08 -2.56
C GLU A 387 -24.64 -10.62 -2.69
N LEU A 388 -24.87 -10.01 -3.85
CA LEU A 388 -24.52 -8.61 -4.07
C LEU A 388 -25.66 -7.67 -3.68
N VAL A 389 -25.35 -6.67 -2.85
CA VAL A 389 -26.21 -5.53 -2.55
C VAL A 389 -25.70 -4.32 -3.35
N ASP A 390 -26.37 -4.02 -4.47
CA ASP A 390 -25.90 -3.02 -5.43
C ASP A 390 -27.02 -2.01 -5.81
N PRO A 391 -26.84 -0.70 -5.55
CA PRO A 391 -25.69 -0.06 -4.91
C PRO A 391 -25.81 0.00 -3.38
N VAL A 392 -24.67 0.14 -2.69
CA VAL A 392 -24.62 0.76 -1.36
C VAL A 392 -24.19 2.21 -1.46
N VAL A 393 -24.66 3.04 -0.52
CA VAL A 393 -24.41 4.49 -0.48
C VAL A 393 -23.69 4.83 0.82
N MET A 394 -22.57 5.55 0.73
CA MET A 394 -21.83 6.00 1.90
C MET A 394 -22.22 7.43 2.25
N PRO A 395 -22.84 7.69 3.43
CA PRO A 395 -23.36 9.02 3.75
C PRO A 395 -22.33 10.15 3.71
N SER A 396 -21.09 9.90 4.13
CA SER A 396 -20.00 10.89 4.15
C SER A 396 -19.05 10.84 2.96
N PHE A 397 -19.45 10.21 1.83
CA PHE A 397 -18.57 10.11 0.66
C PHE A 397 -18.14 11.47 0.10
N GLU A 398 -19.04 12.45 0.03
CA GLU A 398 -18.73 13.80 -0.47
C GLU A 398 -17.70 14.50 0.43
N GLU A 399 -17.88 14.44 1.76
CA GLU A 399 -16.95 15.03 2.71
C GLU A 399 -15.58 14.37 2.65
N ILE A 400 -15.52 13.03 2.64
CA ILE A 400 -14.26 12.26 2.51
C ILE A 400 -13.54 12.64 1.21
N SER A 401 -14.27 12.81 0.11
CA SER A 401 -13.67 13.01 -1.22
C SER A 401 -13.23 14.45 -1.50
N THR A 402 -13.73 15.43 -0.75
CA THR A 402 -13.58 16.86 -1.11
C THR A 402 -13.06 17.75 0.01
N SER A 403 -13.11 17.31 1.26
CA SER A 403 -12.62 18.10 2.39
C SER A 403 -11.09 18.06 2.46
N PRO A 404 -10.41 19.19 2.76
CA PRO A 404 -8.97 19.20 3.03
C PRO A 404 -8.63 18.72 4.45
N ASP A 405 -9.63 18.41 5.28
CA ASP A 405 -9.45 18.15 6.71
C ASP A 405 -8.53 16.96 7.00
N GLU A 406 -8.57 15.90 6.18
CA GLU A 406 -7.64 14.78 6.32
C GLU A 406 -6.20 15.27 6.16
N LEU A 407 -5.89 15.98 5.06
CA LEU A 407 -4.56 16.55 4.84
C LEU A 407 -4.12 17.44 6.00
N PHE A 408 -5.02 18.24 6.58
CA PHE A 408 -4.65 19.06 7.73
C PHE A 408 -4.27 18.22 8.94
N VAL A 409 -5.01 17.15 9.25
CA VAL A 409 -4.64 16.18 10.30
C VAL A 409 -3.23 15.63 10.05
N LEU A 410 -2.93 15.20 8.82
CA LEU A 410 -1.59 14.71 8.45
C LEU A 410 -0.51 15.78 8.68
N LEU A 411 -0.76 17.03 8.29
CA LEU A 411 0.19 18.13 8.45
C LEU A 411 0.43 18.48 9.93
N TRP A 412 -0.61 18.39 10.78
CA TRP A 412 -0.46 18.57 12.24
C TRP A 412 0.45 17.53 12.88
N GLU A 413 0.34 16.28 12.41
CA GLU A 413 1.00 15.14 13.05
C GLU A 413 2.40 14.85 12.53
N LEU A 414 2.70 15.23 11.28
CA LEU A 414 3.97 14.91 10.62
C LEU A 414 5.18 15.44 11.38
N ASN A 415 5.26 16.74 11.68
CA ASN A 415 6.43 17.32 12.34
C ASN A 415 6.68 16.73 13.75
N PRO A 416 5.69 16.65 14.66
CA PRO A 416 5.87 15.96 15.93
C PRO A 416 6.25 14.47 15.78
N GLY A 417 5.67 13.77 14.81
CA GLY A 417 5.98 12.36 14.54
C GLY A 417 7.42 12.15 14.07
N ILE A 418 7.89 12.97 13.12
CA ILE A 418 9.28 12.95 12.65
C ILE A 418 10.25 13.26 13.79
N ALA A 419 9.94 14.24 14.64
CA ALA A 419 10.77 14.57 15.79
C ALA A 419 10.91 13.38 16.76
N ALA A 420 9.80 12.69 17.06
CA ALA A 420 9.82 11.49 17.90
C ALA A 420 10.65 10.36 17.27
N TYR A 421 10.48 10.09 15.98
CA TYR A 421 11.27 9.08 15.28
C TYR A 421 12.78 9.40 15.34
N ILE A 422 13.17 10.64 15.04
CA ILE A 422 14.58 11.06 15.04
C ILE A 422 15.20 10.99 16.45
N GLU A 423 14.44 11.30 17.50
CA GLU A 423 14.90 11.15 18.88
C GLU A 423 15.19 9.67 19.22
N GLU A 424 14.36 8.75 18.74
CA GLU A 424 14.35 7.37 19.20
C GLU A 424 15.14 6.38 18.32
N TYR A 425 15.35 6.68 17.04
CA TYR A 425 15.94 5.76 16.05
C TYR A 425 17.18 6.30 15.33
N VAL A 426 17.44 7.61 15.35
CA VAL A 426 18.56 8.23 14.64
C VAL A 426 19.67 8.61 15.62
N ASP A 427 20.91 8.29 15.27
CA ASP A 427 22.10 8.64 16.06
C ASP A 427 22.05 10.11 16.52
N PRO A 428 22.15 10.40 17.83
CA PRO A 428 22.17 11.77 18.37
C PRO A 428 23.23 12.68 17.75
N GLU A 429 24.31 12.13 17.18
CA GLU A 429 25.37 12.89 16.51
C GLU A 429 25.06 13.19 15.02
N PHE A 430 23.99 12.61 14.45
CA PHE A 430 23.59 12.87 13.06
C PHE A 430 23.10 14.32 12.88
N PRO A 431 23.44 15.02 11.79
CA PRO A 431 23.22 16.47 11.66
C PRO A 431 21.76 16.88 11.48
N ILE A 432 20.89 16.03 10.94
CA ILE A 432 19.46 16.32 10.79
C ILE A 432 18.73 15.88 12.06
N ARG A 433 18.16 16.83 12.80
CA ARG A 433 17.49 16.57 14.09
C ARG A 433 16.01 16.94 14.11
N THR A 434 15.54 17.70 13.13
CA THR A 434 14.15 18.20 13.04
C THR A 434 13.66 18.24 11.60
N LEU A 435 12.34 18.33 11.41
CA LEU A 435 11.77 18.56 10.07
C LEU A 435 12.23 19.90 9.47
N ALA A 436 12.49 20.91 10.31
CA ALA A 436 13.04 22.18 9.85
C ALA A 436 14.48 22.02 9.30
N ASP A 437 15.29 21.11 9.87
CA ASP A 437 16.61 20.80 9.33
C ASP A 437 16.51 20.12 7.96
N VAL A 438 15.52 19.24 7.76
CA VAL A 438 15.22 18.66 6.44
C VAL A 438 14.84 19.75 5.43
N VAL A 439 13.96 20.67 5.81
CA VAL A 439 13.58 21.80 4.94
C VAL A 439 14.80 22.63 4.54
N ALA A 440 15.65 22.98 5.51
CA ALA A 440 16.87 23.74 5.28
C ALA A 440 17.90 22.97 4.44
N PHE A 441 18.02 21.66 4.63
CA PHE A 441 18.86 20.80 3.80
C PHE A 441 18.41 20.84 2.34
N ASN A 442 17.11 20.68 2.08
CA ASN A 442 16.57 20.70 0.72
C ASN A 442 16.76 22.06 0.05
N GLU A 443 16.62 23.17 0.78
CA GLU A 443 16.90 24.52 0.28
C GLU A 443 18.39 24.73 -0.07
N ALA A 444 19.30 24.03 0.62
CA ALA A 444 20.73 24.04 0.33
C ALA A 444 21.13 23.12 -0.84
N HIS A 445 20.28 22.15 -1.20
CA HIS A 445 20.50 21.17 -2.28
C HIS A 445 19.38 21.19 -3.33
N PRO A 446 19.01 22.36 -3.90
CA PRO A 446 17.81 22.48 -4.74
C PRO A 446 17.93 21.74 -6.07
N GLU A 447 19.14 21.49 -6.56
CA GLU A 447 19.39 20.75 -7.82
C GLU A 447 19.19 19.24 -7.66
N GLU A 448 19.20 18.74 -6.42
CA GLU A 448 19.06 17.31 -6.10
C GLU A 448 17.67 17.03 -5.53
N GLU A 449 17.25 17.81 -4.53
CA GLU A 449 16.01 17.56 -3.78
C GLU A 449 14.79 18.27 -4.40
N LEU A 450 14.96 19.48 -4.93
CA LEU A 450 13.84 20.35 -5.35
C LEU A 450 13.72 20.51 -6.87
N LEU A 451 14.42 19.66 -7.64
CA LEU A 451 14.54 19.78 -9.10
C LEU A 451 13.18 19.68 -9.82
N TRP A 452 12.35 18.71 -9.41
CA TRP A 452 11.09 18.38 -10.08
C TRP A 452 9.89 19.07 -9.43
N PHE A 453 9.84 19.05 -8.10
CA PHE A 453 8.77 19.64 -7.31
C PHE A 453 9.28 20.07 -5.93
N GLY A 454 8.50 20.92 -5.26
CA GLY A 454 8.89 21.55 -4.00
C GLY A 454 8.75 20.65 -2.77
N GLN A 455 8.63 21.33 -1.62
CA GLN A 455 8.46 20.74 -0.28
C GLN A 455 7.39 21.49 0.53
N GLU A 456 6.33 21.93 -0.16
CA GLU A 456 5.30 22.81 0.39
C GLU A 456 4.58 22.22 1.61
N PHE A 457 4.43 20.90 1.69
CA PHE A 457 3.79 20.24 2.84
C PHE A 457 4.72 20.12 4.04
N LEU A 458 6.02 19.91 3.83
CA LEU A 458 6.99 19.90 4.94
C LEU A 458 7.04 21.28 5.60
N ILE A 459 7.07 22.35 4.81
CA ILE A 459 7.03 23.74 5.30
C ILE A 459 5.74 23.99 6.10
N GLN A 460 4.59 23.59 5.57
CA GLN A 460 3.30 23.74 6.26
C GLN A 460 3.26 22.98 7.59
N SER A 461 3.79 21.75 7.64
CA SER A 461 3.82 20.95 8.87
C SER A 461 4.73 21.54 9.95
N VAL A 462 5.84 22.19 9.55
CA VAL A 462 6.67 22.95 10.51
C VAL A 462 5.88 24.09 11.16
N GLU A 463 4.94 24.70 10.44
CA GLU A 463 4.07 25.77 10.96
C GLU A 463 2.85 25.24 11.74
N MET A 464 2.35 24.06 11.37
CA MET A 464 1.19 23.38 11.96
C MET A 464 1.65 22.23 12.85
N SER A 465 2.20 22.48 14.04
CA SER A 465 2.74 21.38 14.88
C SER A 465 2.21 21.35 16.31
N ASP A 466 1.22 22.17 16.65
CA ASP A 466 0.62 22.22 17.97
C ASP A 466 -0.54 21.22 18.08
N LEU A 467 -0.28 20.07 18.70
CA LEU A 467 -1.29 19.02 18.93
C LEU A 467 -2.27 19.36 20.07
N ASP A 468 -2.05 20.45 20.80
CA ASP A 468 -3.01 20.99 21.77
C ASP A 468 -4.01 21.98 21.13
N ASP A 469 -3.88 22.25 19.82
CA ASP A 469 -4.81 23.13 19.09
C ASP A 469 -6.24 22.52 19.12
N PRO A 470 -7.25 23.25 19.65
CA PRO A 470 -8.63 22.77 19.65
C PRO A 470 -9.19 22.51 18.24
N GLU A 471 -8.69 23.19 17.20
CA GLU A 471 -9.09 22.93 15.81
C GLU A 471 -8.54 21.59 15.30
N TYR A 472 -7.32 21.22 15.70
CA TYR A 472 -6.76 19.90 15.39
C TYR A 472 -7.66 18.79 15.98
N ALA A 473 -7.98 18.86 17.27
CA ALA A 473 -8.84 17.88 17.93
C ALA A 473 -10.26 17.82 17.30
N ALA A 474 -10.84 18.97 16.92
CA ALA A 474 -12.13 19.03 16.25
C ALA A 474 -12.09 18.46 14.83
N THR A 475 -10.97 18.62 14.13
CA THR A 475 -10.76 18.10 12.76
C THR A 475 -10.54 16.59 12.78
N VAL A 476 -9.76 16.06 13.73
CA VAL A 476 -9.63 14.61 13.96
C VAL A 476 -11.00 13.98 14.26
N ALA A 477 -11.77 14.55 15.19
CA ALA A 477 -13.09 14.01 15.54
C ALA A 477 -14.05 14.00 14.34
N ARG A 478 -13.99 15.02 13.49
CA ARG A 478 -14.82 15.15 12.29
C ARG A 478 -14.46 14.14 11.21
N THR A 479 -13.17 14.02 10.88
CA THR A 479 -12.68 13.08 9.88
C THR A 479 -12.94 11.64 10.31
N GLN A 480 -12.59 11.26 11.54
CA GLN A 480 -12.87 9.91 12.06
C GLN A 480 -14.36 9.56 12.04
N ARG A 481 -15.24 10.51 12.35
CA ARG A 481 -16.70 10.31 12.24
C ARG A 481 -17.11 9.99 10.81
N TRP A 482 -16.56 10.69 9.82
CA TRP A 482 -16.84 10.44 8.41
C TRP A 482 -16.40 9.05 7.95
N GLY A 483 -15.20 8.60 8.36
CA GLY A 483 -14.71 7.26 8.01
C GLY A 483 -15.46 6.13 8.74
N ARG A 484 -15.86 6.36 9.99
CA ARG A 484 -16.47 5.36 10.89
C ARG A 484 -17.99 5.49 10.90
N GLU A 485 -18.53 6.26 11.87
CA GLU A 485 -19.95 6.34 12.22
C GLU A 485 -20.88 6.70 11.06
N THR A 486 -20.46 7.60 10.17
CA THR A 486 -21.22 8.02 8.99
C THR A 486 -20.58 7.55 7.68
N GLY A 487 -19.60 6.67 7.78
CA GLY A 487 -18.89 6.03 6.67
C GLY A 487 -19.11 4.53 6.68
N ILE A 488 -18.03 3.79 6.89
CA ILE A 488 -18.01 2.33 6.76
C ILE A 488 -19.01 1.66 7.70
N ASP A 489 -19.07 2.06 8.98
CA ASP A 489 -19.95 1.41 9.96
C ASP A 489 -21.43 1.61 9.62
N ALA A 490 -21.80 2.81 9.13
CA ALA A 490 -23.16 3.08 8.68
C ALA A 490 -23.56 2.16 7.53
N VAL A 491 -22.67 2.00 6.54
CA VAL A 491 -22.94 1.15 5.36
C VAL A 491 -23.06 -0.32 5.77
N LEU A 492 -22.11 -0.84 6.56
CA LEU A 492 -22.17 -2.23 7.01
C LEU A 492 -23.47 -2.52 7.78
N ALA A 493 -23.87 -1.62 8.68
CA ALA A 493 -25.06 -1.77 9.51
C ALA A 493 -26.37 -1.60 8.74
N GLU A 494 -26.47 -0.61 7.85
CA GLU A 494 -27.70 -0.32 7.09
C GLU A 494 -28.06 -1.47 6.15
N TYR A 495 -27.07 -2.03 5.45
CA TYR A 495 -27.29 -3.04 4.42
C TYR A 495 -27.15 -4.48 4.95
N GLY A 496 -26.56 -4.65 6.15
CA GLY A 496 -26.32 -5.96 6.77
C GLY A 496 -25.39 -6.84 5.94
N ILE A 497 -24.27 -6.25 5.50
CA ILE A 497 -23.27 -6.86 4.61
C ILE A 497 -21.99 -7.20 5.38
N ASP A 498 -21.22 -8.15 4.87
CA ASP A 498 -19.95 -8.62 5.45
C ASP A 498 -18.76 -7.72 5.03
N ALA A 499 -18.81 -7.17 3.81
CA ALA A 499 -17.80 -6.28 3.27
C ALA A 499 -18.37 -5.38 2.17
N ILE A 500 -17.68 -4.27 1.92
CA ILE A 500 -17.92 -3.37 0.79
C ILE A 500 -16.87 -3.66 -0.29
N VAL A 501 -17.27 -3.71 -1.56
CA VAL A 501 -16.36 -3.81 -2.70
C VAL A 501 -16.40 -2.57 -3.60
N SER A 502 -15.26 -2.24 -4.16
CA SER A 502 -15.02 -1.05 -4.97
C SER A 502 -13.82 -1.28 -5.91
N PRO A 503 -13.76 -0.63 -7.09
CA PRO A 503 -12.52 -0.57 -7.84
C PRO A 503 -11.43 0.10 -6.99
N THR A 504 -10.25 -0.52 -6.85
CA THR A 504 -9.20 0.07 -6.01
C THR A 504 -8.76 1.44 -6.53
N GLY A 505 -8.65 1.61 -7.85
CA GLY A 505 -8.34 2.87 -8.49
C GLY A 505 -8.34 2.79 -10.02
N GLN A 506 -7.92 3.88 -10.67
CA GLN A 506 -7.74 3.92 -12.12
C GLN A 506 -6.56 3.04 -12.61
N PRO A 507 -6.43 2.78 -13.92
CA PRO A 507 -5.24 2.13 -14.48
C PRO A 507 -4.02 3.04 -14.36
N ALA A 508 -2.83 2.45 -14.32
CA ALA A 508 -1.57 3.20 -14.19
C ALA A 508 -1.43 4.28 -15.30
N TYR A 509 -1.37 5.55 -14.87
CA TYR A 509 -1.15 6.70 -15.76
C TYR A 509 0.34 6.85 -16.11
N LYS A 510 0.66 7.73 -17.07
CA LYS A 510 2.06 8.00 -17.44
C LYS A 510 2.80 8.76 -16.35
N ILE A 511 4.08 8.43 -16.16
CA ILE A 511 4.97 9.20 -15.29
C ILE A 511 5.21 10.58 -15.93
N ASP A 512 5.03 11.64 -15.15
CA ASP A 512 5.38 13.01 -15.53
C ASP A 512 5.99 13.74 -14.32
N LEU A 513 7.32 13.92 -14.35
CA LEU A 513 8.06 14.64 -13.30
C LEU A 513 7.84 16.16 -13.33
N ILE A 514 7.26 16.69 -14.40
CA ILE A 514 7.05 18.14 -14.58
C ILE A 514 5.67 18.53 -14.07
N THR A 515 4.64 17.74 -14.38
CA THR A 515 3.25 18.06 -14.00
C THR A 515 2.73 17.26 -12.81
N GLY A 516 3.48 16.26 -12.34
CA GLY A 516 3.07 15.38 -11.26
C GLY A 516 2.03 14.35 -11.70
N ASP A 517 1.40 13.72 -10.71
CA ASP A 517 0.47 12.60 -10.91
C ASP A 517 -0.86 12.99 -11.58
N ASN A 518 -1.34 12.15 -12.50
CA ASN A 518 -2.64 12.33 -13.18
C ASN A 518 -3.74 11.46 -12.53
N TRP A 519 -3.94 11.66 -11.23
CA TRP A 519 -4.93 10.95 -10.44
C TRP A 519 -6.37 11.42 -10.72
N LYS A 520 -7.33 10.50 -10.61
CA LYS A 520 -8.77 10.66 -10.88
C LYS A 520 -9.65 10.08 -9.77
N GLY A 521 -9.12 9.16 -8.95
CA GLY A 521 -9.86 8.55 -7.86
C GLY A 521 -9.29 7.22 -7.40
N ALA A 522 -9.65 6.86 -6.16
CA ALA A 522 -9.32 5.60 -5.49
C ALA A 522 -10.34 5.34 -4.36
N SER A 523 -10.35 4.12 -3.81
CA SER A 523 -11.31 3.69 -2.79
C SER A 523 -10.77 3.71 -1.35
N SER A 524 -9.55 4.20 -1.11
CA SER A 524 -8.82 4.01 0.16
C SER A 524 -9.20 4.98 1.27
N SER A 525 -9.57 6.23 0.94
CA SER A 525 -9.67 7.32 1.92
C SER A 525 -10.66 7.04 3.06
N ALA A 526 -11.79 6.36 2.78
CA ALA A 526 -12.72 5.97 3.83
C ALA A 526 -12.07 5.02 4.86
N SER A 527 -11.33 4.01 4.40
CA SER A 527 -10.62 3.06 5.26
C SER A 527 -9.42 3.70 5.95
N ALA A 528 -8.71 4.59 5.26
CA ALA A 528 -7.58 5.35 5.78
C ALA A 528 -8.00 6.21 6.97
N ILE A 529 -8.96 7.11 6.77
CA ILE A 529 -9.46 8.04 7.79
C ILE A 529 -10.09 7.27 8.98
N ALA A 530 -10.81 6.18 8.70
CA ALA A 530 -11.37 5.34 9.75
C ALA A 530 -10.31 4.61 10.58
N GLY A 531 -9.12 4.38 10.01
CA GLY A 531 -8.14 3.44 10.52
C GLY A 531 -8.59 1.98 10.40
N TYR A 532 -9.43 1.66 9.41
CA TYR A 532 -10.04 0.34 9.19
C TYR A 532 -9.33 -0.44 8.09
N PRO A 533 -9.48 -1.77 8.01
CA PRO A 533 -8.74 -2.56 7.05
C PRO A 533 -9.31 -2.45 5.63
N ILE A 534 -8.42 -2.59 4.64
CA ILE A 534 -8.74 -2.71 3.22
C ILE A 534 -7.78 -3.69 2.56
N VAL A 535 -8.32 -4.65 1.79
CA VAL A 535 -7.56 -5.66 1.06
C VAL A 535 -7.78 -5.44 -0.44
N SER A 536 -6.71 -5.16 -1.18
CA SER A 536 -6.74 -5.01 -2.64
C SER A 536 -6.22 -6.28 -3.29
N VAL A 537 -6.96 -6.83 -4.26
CA VAL A 537 -6.64 -8.08 -4.96
C VAL A 537 -6.74 -7.87 -6.47
N PRO A 538 -5.83 -8.43 -7.29
CA PRO A 538 -5.95 -8.40 -8.76
C PRO A 538 -7.32 -8.87 -9.25
N ALA A 539 -7.94 -8.09 -10.13
CA ALA A 539 -9.28 -8.33 -10.65
C ALA A 539 -9.32 -8.44 -12.18
N GLY A 540 -8.33 -7.89 -12.88
CA GLY A 540 -8.19 -8.03 -14.31
C GLY A 540 -7.17 -7.07 -14.89
N SER A 541 -7.13 -6.99 -16.22
CA SER A 541 -6.23 -6.06 -16.93
C SER A 541 -6.84 -5.54 -18.23
N ARG A 542 -6.33 -4.41 -18.69
CA ARG A 542 -6.62 -3.82 -20.01
C ARG A 542 -5.33 -3.22 -20.55
N PHE A 543 -5.02 -3.53 -21.81
CA PHE A 543 -3.78 -3.09 -22.46
C PHE A 543 -2.50 -3.43 -21.68
N GLY A 544 -2.49 -4.55 -20.96
CA GLY A 544 -1.35 -4.97 -20.14
C GLY A 544 -1.20 -4.20 -18.83
N LEU A 545 -2.14 -3.32 -18.46
CA LEU A 545 -2.15 -2.66 -17.16
C LEU A 545 -3.14 -3.40 -16.23
N PRO A 546 -2.70 -3.84 -15.05
CA PRO A 546 -3.57 -4.49 -14.08
C PRO A 546 -4.51 -3.48 -13.40
N MET A 547 -5.61 -3.99 -12.88
CA MET A 547 -6.57 -3.31 -12.01
C MET A 547 -7.01 -4.28 -10.91
N ASN A 548 -7.24 -3.74 -9.72
CA ASN A 548 -7.62 -4.51 -8.55
C ASN A 548 -9.04 -4.18 -8.07
N LEU A 549 -9.58 -5.11 -7.30
CA LEU A 549 -10.79 -4.99 -6.49
C LEU A 549 -10.39 -4.78 -5.02
N SER A 550 -10.97 -3.78 -4.37
CA SER A 550 -10.82 -3.56 -2.93
C SER A 550 -11.95 -4.24 -2.16
N PHE A 551 -11.62 -4.93 -1.08
CA PHE A 551 -12.53 -5.38 -0.02
C PHE A 551 -12.33 -4.49 1.21
N ILE A 552 -13.38 -3.83 1.66
CA ILE A 552 -13.38 -2.86 2.76
C ILE A 552 -14.29 -3.39 3.88
N GLY A 553 -13.82 -3.30 5.12
CA GLY A 553 -14.56 -3.77 6.30
C GLY A 553 -14.40 -2.86 7.50
N GLY A 554 -15.09 -3.21 8.59
CA GLY A 554 -14.98 -2.52 9.88
C GLY A 554 -13.64 -2.82 10.58
N ALA A 555 -13.38 -2.15 11.70
CA ALA A 555 -12.19 -2.42 12.51
C ALA A 555 -12.01 -3.92 12.82
N PHE A 556 -10.77 -4.39 12.69
CA PHE A 556 -10.32 -5.75 13.01
C PHE A 556 -11.04 -6.87 12.24
N SER A 557 -11.58 -6.54 11.06
CA SER A 557 -12.26 -7.50 10.18
C SER A 557 -11.33 -8.19 9.18
N GLU A 558 -10.00 -8.10 9.36
CA GLU A 558 -9.01 -8.74 8.48
C GLU A 558 -9.28 -10.22 8.23
N PRO A 559 -9.67 -11.07 9.22
CA PRO A 559 -10.00 -12.48 8.94
C PRO A 559 -11.14 -12.63 7.92
N THR A 560 -12.18 -11.80 8.02
CA THR A 560 -13.29 -11.80 7.07
C THR A 560 -12.85 -11.30 5.71
N LEU A 561 -12.11 -10.19 5.65
CA LEU A 561 -11.68 -9.61 4.37
C LEU A 561 -10.70 -10.53 3.64
N ILE A 562 -9.74 -11.14 4.35
CA ILE A 562 -8.78 -12.10 3.78
C ILE A 562 -9.52 -13.32 3.23
N ARG A 563 -10.54 -13.82 3.95
CA ARG A 563 -11.35 -14.95 3.47
C ARG A 563 -12.10 -14.65 2.18
N LEU A 564 -12.73 -13.47 2.09
CA LEU A 564 -13.45 -13.06 0.89
C LEU A 564 -12.49 -12.79 -0.29
N ALA A 565 -11.38 -12.11 0.00
CA ALA A 565 -10.32 -11.82 -0.96
C ALA A 565 -9.68 -13.09 -1.51
N TYR A 566 -9.36 -14.06 -0.65
CA TYR A 566 -8.78 -15.34 -1.05
C TYR A 566 -9.75 -16.13 -1.92
N ALA A 567 -11.01 -16.28 -1.51
CA ALA A 567 -12.02 -16.95 -2.34
C ALA A 567 -12.19 -16.29 -3.71
N PHE A 568 -12.16 -14.95 -3.78
CA PHE A 568 -12.18 -14.21 -5.05
C PHE A 568 -10.94 -14.46 -5.91
N GLU A 569 -9.76 -14.42 -5.31
CA GLU A 569 -8.49 -14.75 -5.98
C GLU A 569 -8.54 -16.16 -6.56
N GLN A 570 -8.94 -17.16 -5.78
CA GLN A 570 -9.01 -18.56 -6.22
C GLN A 570 -10.06 -18.78 -7.33
N ALA A 571 -11.16 -18.02 -7.31
CA ALA A 571 -12.19 -18.09 -8.35
C ALA A 571 -11.76 -17.47 -9.69
N THR A 572 -10.84 -16.50 -9.67
CA THR A 572 -10.51 -15.68 -10.85
C THR A 572 -9.11 -15.90 -11.40
N ASN A 573 -8.12 -16.13 -10.52
CA ASN A 573 -6.69 -16.12 -10.82
C ASN A 573 -6.30 -14.94 -11.73
N ALA A 574 -6.83 -13.74 -11.42
CA ALA A 574 -6.80 -12.59 -12.33
C ALA A 574 -5.47 -11.83 -12.37
N ARG A 575 -4.49 -12.22 -11.57
CA ARG A 575 -3.15 -11.62 -11.58
C ARG A 575 -2.55 -11.76 -12.97
N LEU A 576 -2.00 -10.65 -13.45
CA LEU A 576 -1.17 -10.61 -14.65
C LEU A 576 0.29 -10.57 -14.20
N ALA A 577 1.10 -11.55 -14.60
CA ALA A 577 2.55 -11.45 -14.45
C ALA A 577 3.10 -10.36 -15.40
N PRO A 578 4.01 -9.49 -14.95
CA PRO A 578 4.64 -8.49 -15.82
C PRO A 578 5.31 -9.09 -17.05
N ALA A 579 5.23 -8.36 -18.17
CA ALA A 579 5.91 -8.70 -19.42
C ALA A 579 7.02 -7.69 -19.80
N LEU A 580 7.39 -6.73 -18.92
CA LEU A 580 8.31 -5.61 -19.17
C LEU A 580 8.15 -5.02 -20.57
N LEU A 581 6.94 -4.59 -20.88
CA LEU A 581 6.63 -4.09 -22.21
C LEU A 581 7.38 -2.77 -22.44
N GLU A 582 8.12 -2.70 -23.55
CA GLU A 582 8.44 -1.44 -24.21
C GLU A 582 7.17 -0.57 -24.27
N PRO A 583 7.27 0.77 -24.17
CA PRO A 583 6.12 1.66 -24.18
C PRO A 583 5.16 1.27 -25.30
N MET A 584 3.86 1.12 -24.98
CA MET A 584 2.86 0.65 -25.95
C MET A 584 2.95 1.48 -27.24
N VAL A 585 3.38 0.84 -28.32
CA VAL A 585 3.41 1.46 -29.65
C VAL A 585 1.97 1.51 -30.12
N ILE A 586 1.39 2.70 -30.22
CA ILE A 586 0.01 2.88 -30.71
C ILE A 586 0.04 2.74 -32.25
N PRO A 587 -0.42 1.62 -32.85
CA PRO A 587 -0.50 1.54 -34.29
C PRO A 587 -1.62 2.47 -34.79
N PRO A 588 -1.50 3.04 -36.01
CA PRO A 588 -2.61 3.73 -36.63
C PRO A 588 -3.78 2.77 -36.81
N ILE A 589 -5.00 3.20 -36.45
CA ILE A 589 -6.22 2.44 -36.74
C ILE A 589 -6.44 2.47 -38.25
N THR A 590 -6.35 1.31 -38.92
CA THR A 590 -6.55 1.16 -40.39
C THR A 590 -7.91 0.62 -40.76
#